data_AF-X1ERP4-F1
#
_entry.id   AF-X1ERP4-F1
#
_cell.length_a   1.000
_cell.length_b   1.000
_cell.length_c   1.000
_cell.angle_alpha   90.00
_cell.angle_beta   90.00
_cell.angle_gamma   90.00
#
_symmetry.space_group_name_H-M   'P 1'
#
loop_
_entity.id
_entity.type
_entity.pdbx_description
1 polymer ?
#
loop_
_entity_poly.entity_id
_entity_poly.type
_entity_poly.pdbx_seq_one_letter_code
_entity_poly.pdbx_strand_id
1 'polypeptide(L)'
;MHLFKIWSQLELLSREGIFIGKPDLIFSAFNNDEEEFFACECKLLNKTDKRGVWSSLAGKYVDEGMMRYVSGQYSGGDNGGMIGYVMDGDIVKAVKCVNDAIEKRKAKLGISGKAELRKSSIRPECQQTKETKHLTKNGRFAVHHIFLPVTSCN
;
A
#
# COMPACT_ATOMS: atom_id res chain seq x y z
N MET A 1 25.04 -5.25 -13.59
CA MET A 1 24.57 -3.86 -13.37
C MET A 1 23.22 -3.93 -12.69
N HIS A 2 23.11 -3.57 -11.41
CA HIS A 2 21.82 -3.51 -10.73
C HIS A 2 21.19 -2.15 -11.01
N LEU A 3 20.04 -2.15 -11.69
CA LEU A 3 19.33 -0.94 -12.11
C LEU A 3 18.68 -0.18 -10.94
N PHE A 4 18.48 -0.84 -9.80
CA PHE A 4 17.86 -0.28 -8.60
C PHE A 4 18.39 -0.95 -7.33
N LYS A 5 18.22 -0.27 -6.19
CA LYS A 5 18.46 -0.80 -4.85
C LYS A 5 17.13 -1.04 -4.14
N ILE A 6 17.10 -2.04 -3.28
CA ILE A 6 15.96 -2.30 -2.39
C ILE A 6 16.45 -2.11 -0.96
N TRP A 7 15.72 -1.30 -0.19
CA TRP A 7 15.94 -1.11 1.24
C TRP A 7 14.72 -1.62 1.99
N SER A 8 14.94 -2.26 3.13
CA SER A 8 13.86 -2.57 4.06
C SER A 8 13.96 -1.64 5.26
N GLN A 9 12.84 -1.11 5.73
CA GLN A 9 12.78 -0.45 7.04
C GLN A 9 13.76 0.74 7.18
N LEU A 10 14.03 1.44 6.07
CA LEU A 10 14.90 2.63 6.02
C LEU A 10 14.14 3.85 6.54
N GLU A 11 14.76 4.61 7.44
CA GLU A 11 14.19 5.86 7.94
C GLU A 11 14.20 6.90 6.83
N LEU A 12 13.02 7.43 6.53
CA LEU A 12 12.84 8.50 5.57
C LEU A 12 12.86 9.83 6.31
N LEU A 13 13.80 10.70 5.95
CA LEU A 13 13.93 12.05 6.48
C LEU A 13 13.49 13.07 5.41
N SER A 14 12.96 14.19 5.85
CA SER A 14 12.77 15.38 5.00
C SER A 14 14.10 16.03 4.65
N ARG A 15 14.09 17.00 3.74
CA ARG A 15 15.28 17.83 3.41
C ARG A 15 15.85 18.52 4.63
N GLU A 16 15.00 18.87 5.60
CA GLU A 16 15.37 19.49 6.86
C GLU A 16 15.86 18.47 7.92
N GLY A 17 15.99 17.18 7.56
CA GLY A 17 16.43 16.11 8.46
C GLY A 17 15.36 15.63 9.44
N ILE A 18 14.11 16.08 9.30
CA ILE A 18 13.00 15.67 10.16
C ILE A 18 12.52 14.27 9.74
N PHE A 19 12.38 13.36 10.70
CA PHE A 19 11.83 12.03 10.49
C PHE A 19 10.39 12.09 9.94
N ILE A 20 10.17 11.49 8.78
CA ILE A 20 8.87 11.39 8.11
C ILE A 20 8.21 10.05 8.41
N GLY A 21 9.00 8.97 8.40
CA GLY A 21 8.51 7.63 8.66
C GLY A 21 9.51 6.56 8.23
N LYS A 22 9.04 5.32 8.16
CA LYS A 22 9.90 4.17 7.88
C LYS A 22 9.11 3.13 7.08
N PRO A 23 9.06 3.27 5.74
CA PRO A 23 8.37 2.32 4.88
C PRO A 23 8.93 0.91 5.04
N ASP A 24 8.08 -0.09 4.83
CA ASP A 24 8.51 -1.48 4.94
C ASP A 24 9.55 -1.84 3.86
N LEU A 25 9.34 -1.37 2.63
CA LEU A 25 10.27 -1.52 1.51
C LEU A 25 10.39 -0.21 0.73
N ILE A 26 11.58 0.08 0.23
CA ILE A 26 11.86 1.20 -0.67
C ILE A 26 12.66 0.70 -1.86
N PHE A 27 12.21 1.03 -3.06
CA PHE A 27 12.95 0.83 -4.31
C PHE A 27 13.47 2.18 -4.78
N SER A 28 14.78 2.33 -4.93
CA SER A 28 15.40 3.57 -5.40
C SER A 28 16.36 3.33 -6.57
N ALA A 29 16.48 4.32 -7.45
CA ALA A 29 17.47 4.29 -8.50
C ALA A 29 18.89 4.27 -7.91
N PHE A 30 19.84 3.65 -8.62
CA PHE A 30 21.22 3.55 -8.14
C PHE A 30 21.91 4.91 -7.97
N ASN A 31 21.44 5.94 -8.70
CA ASN A 31 22.13 7.21 -8.91
C ASN A 31 21.78 8.28 -7.84
N ASN A 32 21.09 7.91 -6.76
CA ASN A 32 20.92 8.71 -5.54
C ASN A 32 20.26 10.10 -5.70
N ASP A 33 19.18 10.22 -6.47
CA ASP A 33 18.19 11.24 -6.09
C ASP A 33 17.37 10.65 -4.94
N GLU A 34 17.67 11.08 -3.70
CA GLU A 34 17.01 10.60 -2.47
C GLU A 34 15.49 10.87 -2.47
N GLU A 35 15.02 11.67 -3.43
CA GLU A 35 13.64 12.06 -3.60
C GLU A 35 12.86 11.20 -4.59
N GLU A 36 13.53 10.43 -5.46
CA GLU A 36 12.86 9.57 -6.43
C GLU A 36 12.93 8.10 -5.99
N PHE A 37 11.85 7.65 -5.35
CA PHE A 37 11.73 6.29 -4.86
C PHE A 37 10.29 5.79 -4.90
N PHE A 38 10.16 4.47 -4.98
CA PHE A 38 8.89 3.78 -4.81
C PHE A 38 8.85 3.12 -3.43
N ALA A 39 8.05 3.68 -2.52
CA ALA A 39 7.84 3.11 -1.20
C ALA A 39 6.67 2.12 -1.20
N CYS A 40 6.86 0.98 -0.54
CA CYS A 40 5.83 -0.01 -0.33
C CYS A 40 5.61 -0.26 1.16
N GLU A 41 4.35 -0.20 1.57
CA GLU A 41 3.88 -0.52 2.92
C GLU A 41 3.20 -1.89 2.93
N CYS A 42 3.37 -2.61 4.04
CA CYS A 42 2.95 -3.98 4.21
C CYS A 42 1.99 -4.09 5.39
N LYS A 43 0.86 -4.76 5.21
CA LYS A 43 -0.12 -4.99 6.28
C LYS A 43 -0.67 -6.41 6.22
N LEU A 44 -0.96 -6.96 7.39
CA LEU A 44 -1.70 -8.22 7.50
C LEU A 44 -3.17 -7.99 7.19
N LEU A 45 -3.79 -8.95 6.53
CA LEU A 45 -5.22 -9.01 6.23
C LEU A 45 -5.78 -10.37 6.64
N ASN A 46 -7.05 -10.40 7.01
CA ASN A 46 -7.78 -11.62 7.39
C ASN A 46 -7.05 -12.47 8.45
N LYS A 47 -6.55 -11.82 9.50
CA LYS A 47 -5.78 -12.48 10.56
C LYS A 47 -6.72 -13.13 11.58
N THR A 48 -6.43 -14.38 11.92
CA THR A 48 -6.97 -15.04 13.12
C THR A 48 -5.94 -14.93 14.24
N ASP A 49 -6.35 -14.45 15.41
CA ASP A 49 -5.46 -14.35 16.57
C ASP A 49 -5.26 -15.70 17.28
N LYS A 50 -4.41 -15.72 18.31
CA LYS A 50 -4.12 -16.95 19.09
C LYS A 50 -5.34 -17.51 19.83
N ARG A 51 -6.43 -16.74 19.96
CA ARG A 51 -7.69 -17.13 20.60
C ARG A 51 -8.73 -17.60 19.58
N GLY A 52 -8.39 -17.63 18.29
CA GLY A 52 -9.30 -18.03 17.22
C GLY A 52 -10.21 -16.89 16.74
N VAL A 53 -9.99 -15.65 17.16
CA VAL A 53 -10.81 -14.51 16.74
C VAL A 53 -10.30 -13.98 15.41
N TRP A 54 -11.16 -14.00 14.39
CA TRP A 54 -10.85 -13.48 13.06
C TRP A 54 -11.03 -11.97 12.98
N SER A 55 -10.14 -11.29 12.25
CA SER A 55 -10.19 -9.86 11.96
C SER A 55 -9.71 -9.58 10.53
N SER A 56 -10.49 -8.82 9.76
CA SER A 56 -10.11 -8.46 8.39
C SER A 56 -8.86 -7.58 8.34
N LEU A 57 -8.64 -6.74 9.36
CA LEU A 57 -7.59 -5.71 9.42
C LEU A 57 -7.61 -4.68 8.26
N ALA A 58 -8.64 -4.71 7.42
CA ALA A 58 -8.81 -3.82 6.27
C ALA A 58 -8.86 -2.33 6.67
N GLY A 59 -9.42 -2.00 7.85
CA GLY A 59 -9.39 -0.64 8.38
C GLY A 59 -7.96 -0.12 8.57
N LYS A 60 -7.09 -0.93 9.19
CA LYS A 60 -5.68 -0.58 9.40
C LYS A 60 -4.90 -0.51 8.09
N TYR A 61 -5.21 -1.39 7.14
CA TYR A 61 -4.64 -1.34 5.79
C TYR A 61 -4.84 0.03 5.15
N VAL A 62 -6.02 0.62 5.31
CA VAL A 62 -6.33 1.95 4.79
C VAL A 62 -5.78 3.07 5.68
N ASP A 63 -6.12 3.07 6.97
CA ASP A 63 -5.82 4.16 7.90
C ASP A 63 -4.32 4.32 8.19
N GLU A 64 -3.59 3.21 8.27
CA GLU A 64 -2.18 3.22 8.66
C GLU A 64 -1.22 2.93 7.50
N GLY A 65 -1.72 2.40 6.38
CA GLY A 65 -0.97 2.11 5.17
C GLY A 65 -1.25 3.13 4.07
N MET A 66 -2.43 3.04 3.43
CA MET A 66 -2.78 3.91 2.30
C MET A 66 -2.70 5.42 2.62
N MET A 67 -3.11 5.84 3.81
CA MET A 67 -3.07 7.25 4.22
C MET A 67 -1.65 7.83 4.30
N ARG A 68 -0.60 6.99 4.42
CA ARG A 68 0.80 7.45 4.39
C ARG A 68 1.16 8.07 3.04
N TYR A 69 0.59 7.56 1.95
CA TYR A 69 0.76 8.13 0.62
C TYR A 69 -0.06 9.40 0.44
N VAL A 70 -1.34 9.37 0.85
CA VAL A 70 -2.26 10.51 0.66
C VAL A 70 -1.83 11.73 1.46
N SER A 71 -1.26 11.54 2.65
CA SER A 71 -0.68 12.63 3.46
C SER A 71 0.63 13.18 2.92
N GLY A 72 1.23 12.52 1.91
CA GLY A 72 2.54 12.87 1.34
C GLY A 72 3.71 12.44 2.21
N GLN A 73 3.53 11.50 3.15
CA GLN A 73 4.63 10.98 3.97
C GLN A 73 5.56 10.07 3.17
N TYR A 74 5.03 9.27 2.25
CA TYR A 74 5.83 8.31 1.46
C TYR A 74 5.79 8.56 -0.05
N SER A 75 5.67 9.82 -0.47
CA SER A 75 5.61 10.20 -1.89
C SER A 75 7.00 10.61 -2.41
N GLY A 76 7.74 9.65 -2.97
CA GLY A 76 8.94 9.91 -3.79
C GLY A 76 8.63 10.04 -5.29
N GLY A 77 7.39 10.40 -5.63
CA GLY A 77 6.82 10.42 -6.98
C GLY A 77 5.29 10.29 -6.93
N ASP A 78 4.68 9.92 -8.06
CA ASP A 78 3.21 9.84 -8.20
C ASP A 78 2.64 8.44 -7.90
N ASN A 79 3.48 7.51 -7.44
CA ASN A 79 3.10 6.12 -7.23
C ASN A 79 3.65 5.55 -5.91
N GLY A 80 2.91 4.62 -5.32
CA GLY A 80 3.34 3.85 -4.14
C GLY A 80 2.74 2.44 -4.14
N GLY A 81 3.25 1.59 -3.25
CA GLY A 81 2.86 0.17 -3.18
C GLY A 81 2.21 -0.21 -1.86
N MET A 82 1.24 -1.11 -1.90
CA MET A 82 0.71 -1.76 -0.71
C MET A 82 0.71 -3.28 -0.88
N ILE A 83 1.37 -3.99 0.02
CA ILE A 83 1.30 -5.46 0.09
C ILE A 83 0.40 -5.87 1.25
N GLY A 84 -0.70 -6.55 0.92
CA GLY A 84 -1.60 -7.16 1.88
C GLY A 84 -1.31 -8.64 2.01
N TYR A 85 -0.72 -9.07 3.12
CA TYR A 85 -0.56 -10.50 3.43
C TYR A 85 -1.89 -11.06 3.91
N VAL A 86 -2.56 -11.82 3.04
CA VAL A 86 -3.88 -12.39 3.29
C VAL A 86 -3.71 -13.72 4.01
N MET A 87 -3.86 -13.68 5.33
CA MET A 87 -3.42 -14.75 6.23
C MET A 87 -4.24 -16.04 6.13
N ASP A 88 -5.49 -15.96 5.66
CA ASP A 88 -6.34 -17.13 5.40
C ASP A 88 -6.38 -17.52 3.90
N GLY A 89 -5.58 -16.85 3.06
CA GLY A 89 -5.55 -17.07 1.62
C GLY A 89 -6.78 -16.57 0.85
N ASP A 90 -7.84 -16.09 1.51
CA ASP A 90 -9.08 -15.66 0.87
C ASP A 90 -8.95 -14.24 0.29
N ILE A 91 -8.36 -14.17 -0.90
CA ILE A 91 -8.12 -12.93 -1.65
C ILE A 91 -9.43 -12.20 -1.95
N VAL A 92 -10.50 -12.92 -2.30
CA VAL A 92 -11.78 -12.32 -2.69
C VAL A 92 -12.38 -11.58 -1.50
N LYS A 93 -12.40 -12.21 -0.32
CA LYS A 93 -12.87 -11.59 0.92
C LYS A 93 -11.98 -10.44 1.35
N ALA A 94 -10.65 -10.59 1.24
CA ALA A 94 -9.70 -9.52 1.58
C ALA A 94 -9.91 -8.27 0.73
N VAL A 95 -10.00 -8.43 -0.60
CA VAL A 95 -10.27 -7.34 -1.55
C VAL A 95 -11.61 -6.67 -1.21
N LYS A 96 -12.66 -7.45 -0.96
CA LYS A 96 -13.98 -6.90 -0.59
C LYS A 96 -13.88 -6.07 0.69
N CYS A 97 -13.26 -6.60 1.75
CA CYS A 97 -13.13 -5.88 3.03
C CYS A 97 -12.32 -4.60 2.89
N VAL A 98 -11.23 -4.61 2.11
CA VAL A 98 -10.43 -3.40 1.84
C VAL A 98 -11.23 -2.40 1.01
N ASN A 99 -11.98 -2.85 0.01
CA ASN A 99 -12.86 -1.98 -0.78
C ASN A 99 -13.93 -1.29 0.10
N ASP A 100 -14.58 -2.06 0.98
CA ASP A 100 -15.56 -1.52 1.93
C ASP A 100 -14.91 -0.51 2.90
N ALA A 101 -13.66 -0.75 3.30
CA ALA A 101 -12.90 0.18 4.15
C ALA A 101 -12.49 1.47 3.41
N ILE A 102 -12.15 1.37 2.13
CA ILE A 102 -11.84 2.50 1.24
C ILE A 102 -13.08 3.37 1.04
N GLU A 103 -14.24 2.79 0.72
CA GLU A 103 -15.47 3.56 0.49
C GLU A 103 -15.86 4.36 1.75
N LYS A 104 -15.73 3.76 2.93
CA LYS A 104 -15.94 4.46 4.22
C LYS A 104 -14.98 5.63 4.45
N ARG A 105 -13.84 5.67 3.76
CA ARG A 105 -12.76 6.65 3.93
C ARG A 105 -12.49 7.49 2.70
N LYS A 106 -13.32 7.39 1.65
CA LYS A 106 -13.05 7.97 0.33
C LYS A 106 -12.67 9.45 0.35
N ALA A 107 -13.34 10.24 1.19
CA ALA A 107 -13.10 11.67 1.32
C ALA A 107 -11.69 11.94 1.88
N LYS A 108 -11.28 11.20 2.92
CA LYS A 108 -9.94 11.30 3.51
C LYS A 108 -8.86 10.79 2.57
N LEU A 109 -9.19 9.80 1.73
CA LEU A 109 -8.31 9.26 0.71
C LEU A 109 -8.20 10.14 -0.55
N GLY A 110 -8.92 11.27 -0.62
CA GLY A 110 -8.92 12.12 -1.80
C GLY A 110 -9.46 11.43 -3.07
N ILE A 111 -10.35 10.46 -2.92
CA ILE A 111 -10.93 9.75 -4.06
C ILE A 111 -12.20 10.47 -4.53
N SER A 112 -12.22 10.92 -5.78
CA SER A 112 -13.40 11.49 -6.43
C SER A 112 -14.23 10.40 -7.11
N GLY A 113 -15.55 10.45 -6.94
CA GLY A 113 -16.47 9.47 -7.49
C GLY A 113 -16.52 8.16 -6.68
N LYS A 114 -16.64 7.02 -7.38
CA LYS A 114 -16.74 5.70 -6.76
C LYS A 114 -15.37 5.26 -6.23
N ALA A 115 -15.28 4.99 -4.93
CA ALA A 115 -14.03 4.56 -4.33
C ALA A 115 -13.93 3.04 -4.42
N GLU A 116 -13.10 2.57 -5.36
CA GLU A 116 -12.95 1.15 -5.61
C GLU A 116 -11.51 0.74 -5.92
N LEU A 117 -11.17 -0.47 -5.49
CA LEU A 117 -9.99 -1.20 -5.96
C LEU A 117 -10.23 -1.62 -7.42
N ARG A 118 -9.62 -0.88 -8.36
CA ARG A 118 -9.73 -1.15 -9.79
C ARG A 118 -8.77 -2.26 -10.20
N LYS A 119 -9.00 -2.84 -11.39
CA LYS A 119 -8.01 -3.73 -12.02
C LYS A 119 -6.69 -2.97 -12.18
N SER A 120 -5.57 -3.66 -11.93
CA SER A 120 -4.25 -3.09 -12.18
C SER A 120 -4.08 -2.74 -13.65
N SER A 121 -3.55 -1.55 -13.93
CA SER A 121 -3.17 -1.11 -15.28
C SER A 121 -2.01 -1.92 -15.85
N ILE A 122 -1.15 -2.49 -14.99
CA ILE A 122 0.05 -3.25 -15.36
C ILE A 122 -0.27 -4.74 -15.52
N ARG A 123 -1.13 -5.30 -14.65
CA ARG A 123 -1.52 -6.72 -14.67
C ARG A 123 -3.05 -6.86 -14.56
N PRO A 124 -3.83 -6.48 -15.59
CA PRO A 124 -5.29 -6.42 -15.52
C PRO A 124 -5.97 -7.77 -15.26
N GLU A 125 -5.32 -8.86 -15.68
CA GLU A 125 -5.83 -10.23 -15.51
C GLU A 125 -5.44 -10.87 -14.16
N CYS A 126 -4.54 -10.24 -13.39
CA CYS A 126 -4.13 -10.77 -12.10
C CYS A 126 -5.12 -10.33 -11.01
N GLN A 127 -5.87 -11.28 -10.45
CA GLN A 127 -6.87 -10.97 -9.41
C GLN A 127 -6.25 -10.42 -8.12
N GLN A 128 -4.98 -10.75 -7.86
CA GLN A 128 -4.22 -10.32 -6.69
C GLN A 128 -3.72 -8.88 -6.79
N THR A 129 -3.72 -8.27 -7.97
CA THR A 129 -3.27 -6.89 -8.15
C THR A 129 -4.43 -5.94 -8.37
N LYS A 130 -4.40 -4.80 -7.69
CA LYS A 130 -5.40 -3.73 -7.81
C LYS A 130 -4.71 -2.37 -7.86
N GLU A 131 -5.46 -1.36 -8.25
CA GLU A 131 -5.00 0.03 -8.25
C GLU A 131 -6.07 0.93 -7.63
N THR A 132 -5.64 1.93 -6.86
CA THR A 132 -6.48 3.06 -6.45
C THR A 132 -5.82 4.37 -6.86
N LYS A 133 -6.64 5.40 -7.12
CA LYS A 133 -6.18 6.72 -7.55
C LYS A 133 -6.71 7.78 -6.59
N HIS A 134 -5.81 8.66 -6.19
CA HIS A 134 -6.01 9.64 -5.13
C HIS A 134 -5.68 11.03 -5.65
N LEU A 135 -6.42 12.04 -5.18
CA LEU A 135 -6.04 13.43 -5.29
C LEU A 135 -5.41 13.86 -3.96
N THR A 136 -4.13 14.19 -4.00
CA THR A 136 -3.34 14.65 -2.86
C THR A 136 -3.02 16.13 -3.02
N LYS A 137 -2.40 16.74 -2.00
CA LYS A 137 -1.87 18.12 -2.07
C LYS A 137 -0.84 18.31 -3.20
N ASN A 138 -0.13 17.24 -3.57
CA ASN A 138 0.93 17.26 -4.59
C ASN A 138 0.42 16.87 -5.98
N GLY A 139 -0.88 16.61 -6.14
CA GLY A 139 -1.48 16.16 -7.39
C GLY A 139 -2.02 14.73 -7.31
N ARG A 140 -2.12 14.08 -8.48
CA ARG A 140 -2.67 12.73 -8.59
C ARG A 140 -1.64 11.70 -8.13
N PHE A 141 -2.08 10.75 -7.31
CA PHE A 141 -1.24 9.68 -6.80
C PHE A 141 -1.92 8.32 -7.00
N ALA A 142 -1.17 7.31 -7.44
CA ALA A 142 -1.67 5.95 -7.60
C ALA A 142 -1.05 5.01 -6.55
N VAL A 143 -1.90 4.23 -5.87
CA VAL A 143 -1.43 3.14 -5.00
C VAL A 143 -1.66 1.82 -5.71
N HIS A 144 -0.58 1.06 -5.90
CA HIS A 144 -0.58 -0.27 -6.46
C HIS A 144 -0.69 -1.30 -5.34
N HIS A 145 -1.72 -2.12 -5.36
CA HIS A 145 -2.01 -3.09 -4.32
C HIS A 145 -1.67 -4.51 -4.79
N ILE A 146 -0.97 -5.27 -3.95
CA ILE A 146 -0.74 -6.70 -4.14
C ILE A 146 -1.35 -7.43 -2.93
N PHE A 147 -2.32 -8.29 -3.17
CA PHE A 147 -2.90 -9.19 -2.17
C PHE A 147 -2.20 -10.54 -2.26
N LEU A 148 -1.28 -10.77 -1.33
CA LEU A 148 -0.43 -11.97 -1.31
C LEU A 148 -1.06 -13.02 -0.39
N PRO A 149 -1.58 -14.14 -0.91
CA PRO A 149 -2.15 -15.19 -0.08
C PRO A 149 -1.02 -15.88 0.68
N VAL A 150 -1.18 -16.00 1.99
CA VAL A 150 -0.31 -16.83 2.81
C VAL A 150 -0.90 -18.23 2.78
N THR A 151 -0.39 -19.07 1.87
CA THR A 151 -0.65 -20.50 1.93
C THR A 151 0.20 -21.07 3.04
N SER A 152 -0.41 -21.73 4.02
CA SER A 152 0.34 -22.59 4.94
C SER A 152 1.19 -23.54 4.11
N CYS A 153 2.50 -23.56 4.31
CA CYS A 153 3.28 -24.75 3.99
C CYS A 153 2.79 -25.81 4.98
N ASN A 154 1.95 -26.73 4.50
CA ASN A 154 1.68 -27.97 5.22
C ASN A 154 2.94 -28.83 5.24
#